data_AF-A0AB40E4J1-F1
#
_entry.id   AF-A0AB40E4J1-F1
#
_cell.length_a   1.000
_cell.length_b   1.000
_cell.length_c   1.000
_cell.angle_alpha   90.00
_cell.angle_beta   90.00
_cell.angle_gamma   90.00
#
_symmetry.space_group_name_H-M   'P 1'
#
loop_
_entity.id
_entity.type
_entity.pdbx_description
1 polymer ?
#
loop_
_entity_poly.entity_id
_entity_poly.type
_entity_poly.pdbx_seq_one_letter_code
_entity_poly.pdbx_strand_id
1 'polypeptide(L)'
;MNPILRVSANDDGFDPILWNTSTDTHPPWLRFHLGISRWQMYQHKDPNLSALNQQLASHRIVSAVQKSGGTQLKLVMSFPNYGQALFKPMKQERHEETNVNLYYFSDFERHNAEIAAFHLDRILGFRRIPPVIGRLINVIKEIKEVTTDHKLVTTFFNSPVGNTCFHGHCSYYCSTEHAVCGRPIKLEGSLAVMLPDLSLAPRHSWRSPWRRSYSRTNQAEWETNSNYCDTVKQTPPYDRGTRLVDVIDMSILDFLMSNMDRHHYETFEKFGNDTFLIHLDNGRAFGRHSKDEPSILAPLVQCCRVRRSTLLRLRLLSLPPYRLSDVMRASLSRDPLAEVAPLLTEPHLSALDRRLETVMQAIQDCLQQHQHHSDVIYDDIMDYPQA
;
A
#
# COMPACT_ATOMS: atom_id res chain seq x y z
N MET A 1 -17.49 -20.53 -20.18
CA MET A 1 -16.40 -21.49 -19.90
C MET A 1 -15.10 -20.69 -19.86
N ASN A 2 -14.54 -20.46 -18.67
CA ASN A 2 -13.41 -19.55 -18.45
C ASN A 2 -12.29 -20.31 -17.70
N PRO A 3 -11.02 -20.27 -18.15
CA PRO A 3 -9.98 -21.18 -17.69
C PRO A 3 -9.10 -20.56 -16.59
N ILE A 4 -9.66 -20.25 -15.41
CA ILE A 4 -8.86 -19.75 -14.24
C ILE A 4 -9.09 -20.57 -12.95
N LEU A 5 -9.84 -21.67 -13.01
CA LEU A 5 -9.90 -22.67 -11.94
C LEU A 5 -9.71 -24.07 -12.53
N ARG A 6 -8.53 -24.32 -13.10
CA ARG A 6 -7.91 -25.62 -12.91
C ARG A 6 -6.90 -25.44 -11.79
N VAL A 7 -7.37 -25.62 -10.56
CA VAL A 7 -6.50 -26.10 -9.48
C VAL A 7 -5.90 -27.39 -10.03
N SER A 8 -4.62 -27.36 -10.41
CA SER A 8 -3.94 -28.54 -10.91
C SER A 8 -4.00 -29.61 -9.83
N ALA A 9 -4.34 -30.83 -10.22
CA ALA A 9 -4.52 -32.00 -9.38
C ALA A 9 -3.19 -32.51 -8.77
N ASN A 10 -2.51 -31.67 -7.99
CA ASN A 10 -1.47 -32.04 -7.04
C ASN A 10 -1.69 -31.15 -5.79
N ASP A 11 -2.41 -31.65 -4.79
CA ASP A 11 -2.51 -31.07 -3.44
C ASP A 11 -1.17 -31.17 -2.66
N ASP A 12 -0.04 -31.27 -3.35
CA ASP A 12 1.27 -31.48 -2.76
C ASP A 12 1.70 -30.24 -1.96
N GLY A 13 1.61 -30.35 -0.63
CA GLY A 13 2.07 -29.34 0.31
C GLY A 13 0.99 -28.43 0.89
N PHE A 14 -0.28 -28.60 0.52
CA PHE A 14 -1.39 -27.96 1.23
C PHE A 14 -1.87 -28.81 2.41
N ASP A 15 -2.21 -28.15 3.51
CA ASP A 15 -2.70 -28.82 4.70
C ASP A 15 -4.16 -29.26 4.50
N PRO A 16 -4.60 -30.39 5.09
CA PRO A 16 -6.01 -30.74 5.07
C PRO A 16 -6.84 -29.64 5.75
N ILE A 17 -8.01 -29.39 5.20
CA ILE A 17 -8.97 -28.42 5.73
C ILE A 17 -9.54 -28.95 7.05
N LEU A 18 -9.09 -28.36 8.18
CA LEU A 18 -9.52 -28.73 9.54
C LEU A 18 -10.35 -27.64 10.25
N TRP A 19 -10.50 -26.48 9.64
CA TRP A 19 -11.35 -25.39 10.15
C TRP A 19 -12.85 -25.70 10.06
N ASN A 20 -13.62 -25.21 11.04
CA ASN A 20 -15.07 -25.38 11.11
C ASN A 20 -15.76 -24.02 11.30
N THR A 21 -17.00 -24.00 11.81
CA THR A 21 -17.74 -22.74 12.05
C THR A 21 -17.17 -21.88 13.18
N SER A 22 -16.28 -22.42 14.03
CA SER A 22 -15.58 -21.67 15.06
C SER A 22 -14.40 -20.91 14.49
N THR A 23 -14.37 -19.59 14.73
CA THR A 23 -13.27 -18.69 14.33
C THR A 23 -11.92 -19.09 14.90
N ASP A 24 -11.89 -19.78 16.04
CA ASP A 24 -10.64 -20.22 16.69
C ASP A 24 -9.90 -21.29 15.88
N THR A 25 -10.60 -21.98 14.98
CA THR A 25 -10.02 -22.97 14.08
C THR A 25 -9.52 -22.38 12.76
N HIS A 26 -9.89 -21.12 12.46
CA HIS A 26 -9.53 -20.47 11.20
C HIS A 26 -8.05 -20.05 11.21
N PRO A 27 -7.31 -20.15 10.09
CA PRO A 27 -5.99 -19.58 9.96
C PRO A 27 -6.08 -18.04 9.98
N PRO A 28 -4.98 -17.37 10.36
CA PRO A 28 -4.96 -15.92 10.51
C PRO A 28 -5.45 -15.12 9.28
N TRP A 29 -5.16 -15.58 8.07
CA TRP A 29 -5.59 -14.87 6.85
C TRP A 29 -7.12 -14.88 6.67
N LEU A 30 -7.81 -15.95 7.04
CA LEU A 30 -9.27 -16.01 6.93
C LEU A 30 -9.93 -15.18 8.02
N ARG A 31 -9.40 -15.21 9.26
CA ARG A 31 -9.86 -14.31 10.32
C ARG A 31 -9.73 -12.84 9.89
N PHE A 32 -8.65 -12.50 9.19
CA PHE A 32 -8.48 -11.18 8.60
C PHE A 32 -9.57 -10.88 7.55
N HIS A 33 -9.82 -11.79 6.60
CA HIS A 33 -10.90 -11.61 5.61
C HIS A 33 -12.27 -11.40 6.25
N LEU A 34 -12.61 -12.20 7.26
CA LEU A 34 -13.86 -12.11 8.00
C LEU A 34 -13.96 -10.84 8.87
N GLY A 35 -12.82 -10.25 9.24
CA GLY A 35 -12.74 -9.01 10.01
C GLY A 35 -12.89 -7.72 9.18
N ILE A 36 -12.84 -7.81 7.85
CA ILE A 36 -13.03 -6.65 6.96
C ILE A 36 -14.46 -6.11 7.13
N SER A 37 -14.57 -4.82 7.41
CA SER A 37 -15.85 -4.15 7.68
C SER A 37 -16.09 -2.99 6.70
N ARG A 38 -17.27 -2.36 6.78
CA ARG A 38 -17.62 -1.16 5.99
C ARG A 38 -16.63 0.00 6.16
N TRP A 39 -15.98 0.10 7.32
CA TRP A 39 -15.27 1.32 7.72
C TRP A 39 -13.74 1.17 7.78
N GLN A 40 -13.24 -0.05 7.84
CA GLN A 40 -11.81 -0.32 7.99
C GLN A 40 -11.46 -1.73 7.53
N MET A 41 -10.22 -1.89 7.06
CA MET A 41 -9.64 -3.15 6.60
C MET A 41 -9.33 -4.11 7.76
N TYR A 42 -8.94 -3.56 8.91
CA TYR A 42 -8.66 -4.29 10.14
C TYR A 42 -8.90 -3.35 11.34
N GLN A 43 -9.09 -3.91 12.53
CA GLN A 43 -9.41 -3.11 13.73
C GLN A 43 -8.17 -2.47 14.36
N HIS A 44 -8.34 -1.39 15.13
CA HIS A 44 -7.22 -0.72 15.81
C HIS A 44 -6.44 -1.65 16.75
N LYS A 45 -7.16 -2.46 17.53
CA LYS A 45 -6.60 -3.47 18.46
C LYS A 45 -6.97 -4.86 17.98
N ASP A 46 -6.65 -5.16 16.72
CA ASP A 46 -6.93 -6.47 16.12
C ASP A 46 -6.01 -7.55 16.74
N PRO A 47 -6.57 -8.52 17.50
CA PRO A 47 -5.77 -9.59 18.12
C PRO A 47 -5.19 -10.55 17.08
N ASN A 48 -5.76 -10.61 15.86
CA ASN A 48 -5.31 -11.50 14.80
C ASN A 48 -4.06 -10.97 14.06
N LEU A 49 -3.80 -9.66 14.12
CA LEU A 49 -2.76 -9.03 13.31
C LEU A 49 -1.35 -9.60 13.61
N SER A 50 -1.05 -9.90 14.88
CA SER A 50 0.23 -10.51 15.25
C SER A 50 0.39 -11.90 14.65
N ALA A 51 -0.65 -12.73 14.71
CA ALA A 51 -0.64 -14.08 14.16
C ALA A 51 -0.53 -14.06 12.64
N LEU A 52 -1.23 -13.14 11.97
CA LEU A 52 -1.14 -12.96 10.52
C LEU A 52 0.27 -12.52 10.09
N ASN A 53 0.85 -11.54 10.78
CA ASN A 53 2.22 -11.09 10.50
C ASN A 53 3.23 -12.22 10.68
N GLN A 54 3.10 -13.01 11.76
CA GLN A 54 3.96 -14.18 11.99
C GLN A 54 3.79 -15.24 10.88
N GLN A 55 2.55 -15.48 10.42
CA GLN A 55 2.27 -16.39 9.32
C GLN A 55 3.04 -15.96 8.07
N LEU A 56 2.85 -14.72 7.64
CA LEU A 56 3.50 -14.17 6.44
C LEU A 56 5.04 -14.20 6.56
N ALA A 57 5.58 -13.89 7.75
CA ALA A 57 7.03 -13.83 7.99
C ALA A 57 7.72 -15.20 7.96
N SER A 58 7.05 -16.26 8.43
CA SER A 58 7.74 -17.52 8.77
C SER A 58 7.18 -18.77 8.10
N HIS A 59 5.92 -18.78 7.67
CA HIS A 59 5.35 -19.99 7.10
C HIS A 59 6.04 -20.36 5.79
N ARG A 60 6.21 -21.66 5.57
CA ARG A 60 6.77 -22.21 4.34
C ARG A 60 5.94 -21.73 3.14
N ILE A 61 6.61 -21.32 2.07
CA ILE A 61 5.96 -21.05 0.79
C ILE A 61 5.88 -22.39 0.02
N VAL A 62 4.70 -22.72 -0.49
CA VAL A 62 4.45 -23.99 -1.21
C VAL A 62 4.19 -23.78 -2.70
N SER A 63 3.85 -22.54 -3.09
CA SER A 63 3.74 -22.16 -4.49
C SER A 63 4.10 -20.69 -4.66
N ALA A 64 4.78 -20.35 -5.76
CA ALA A 64 5.05 -18.98 -6.16
C ALA A 64 4.80 -18.85 -7.66
N VAL A 65 3.85 -18.00 -8.06
CA VAL A 65 3.51 -17.78 -9.47
C VAL A 65 3.53 -16.30 -9.79
N GLN A 66 3.82 -15.93 -11.04
CA GLN A 66 3.83 -14.52 -11.36
C GLN A 66 2.41 -13.97 -11.57
N LYS A 67 2.11 -12.81 -10.97
CA LYS A 67 0.82 -12.14 -11.20
C LYS A 67 0.73 -11.65 -12.64
N SER A 68 -0.31 -12.05 -13.36
CA SER A 68 -0.60 -11.54 -14.70
C SER A 68 -1.08 -10.08 -14.68
N GLY A 69 -0.77 -9.34 -15.75
CA GLY A 69 -1.28 -7.98 -15.98
C GLY A 69 -0.66 -6.89 -15.10
N GLY A 70 0.42 -7.18 -14.36
CA GLY A 70 1.18 -6.17 -13.63
C GLY A 70 2.15 -5.40 -14.52
N THR A 71 2.40 -4.13 -14.19
CA THR A 71 3.40 -3.31 -14.88
C THR A 71 4.83 -3.73 -14.53
N GLN A 72 5.09 -4.03 -13.26
CA GLN A 72 6.37 -4.51 -12.74
C GLN A 72 6.26 -5.92 -12.13
N LEU A 73 7.40 -6.52 -11.78
CA LEU A 73 7.51 -7.88 -11.24
C LEU A 73 6.79 -8.01 -9.89
N LYS A 74 5.78 -8.87 -9.84
CA LYS A 74 5.02 -9.22 -8.63
C LYS A 74 4.71 -10.72 -8.65
N LEU A 75 4.90 -11.42 -7.52
CA LEU A 75 4.55 -12.85 -7.41
C LEU A 75 3.37 -13.02 -6.45
N VAL A 76 2.52 -14.00 -6.71
CA VAL A 76 1.55 -14.51 -5.74
C VAL A 76 2.18 -15.73 -5.08
N MET A 77 2.40 -15.64 -3.78
CA MET A 77 2.94 -16.72 -2.96
C MET A 77 1.81 -17.37 -2.16
N SER A 78 1.76 -18.70 -2.15
CA SER A 78 0.76 -19.48 -1.41
C SER A 78 1.42 -20.24 -0.26
N PHE A 79 0.69 -20.37 0.86
CA PHE A 79 1.10 -21.07 2.07
C PHE A 79 0.30 -22.38 2.23
N PRO A 80 0.76 -23.36 3.05
CA PRO A 80 0.09 -24.65 3.25
C PRO A 80 -1.38 -24.53 3.65
N ASN A 81 -1.71 -23.50 4.43
CA ASN A 81 -3.08 -23.24 4.89
C ASN A 81 -3.95 -22.48 3.86
N TYR A 82 -3.62 -22.57 2.58
CA TYR A 82 -4.27 -21.91 1.44
C TYR A 82 -4.23 -20.37 1.44
N GLY A 83 -3.61 -19.75 2.46
CA GLY A 83 -3.40 -18.31 2.48
C GLY A 83 -2.50 -17.87 1.33
N GLN A 84 -2.72 -16.67 0.83
CA GLN A 84 -1.90 -16.08 -0.23
C GLN A 84 -1.39 -14.69 0.14
N ALA A 85 -0.24 -14.34 -0.41
CA ALA A 85 0.35 -13.02 -0.29
C ALA A 85 0.92 -12.54 -1.63
N LEU A 86 0.82 -11.24 -1.89
CA LEU A 86 1.48 -10.58 -2.99
C LEU A 86 2.91 -10.21 -2.57
N PHE A 87 3.89 -10.81 -3.24
CA PHE A 87 5.31 -10.54 -3.06
C PHE A 87 5.79 -9.49 -4.05
N LYS A 88 6.42 -8.42 -3.55
CA LYS A 88 7.20 -7.46 -4.37
C LYS A 88 8.68 -7.55 -3.96
N PRO A 89 9.59 -7.93 -4.87
CA PRO A 89 11.01 -8.04 -4.54
C PRO A 89 11.67 -6.67 -4.39
N MET A 90 12.75 -6.62 -3.62
CA MET A 90 13.67 -5.48 -3.60
C MET A 90 14.26 -5.26 -5.00
N LYS A 91 14.05 -4.05 -5.54
CA LYS A 91 14.62 -3.61 -6.83
C LYS A 91 15.64 -2.49 -6.71
N GLN A 92 15.62 -1.74 -5.60
CA GLN A 92 16.50 -0.60 -5.35
C GLN A 92 16.99 -0.66 -3.91
N GLU A 93 18.19 -0.13 -3.68
CA GLU A 93 18.75 -0.02 -2.34
C GLU A 93 18.00 1.02 -1.51
N ARG A 94 18.01 0.81 -0.19
CA ARG A 94 17.25 1.64 0.76
C ARG A 94 17.70 3.11 0.80
N HIS A 95 18.93 3.40 0.39
CA HIS A 95 19.52 4.73 0.36
C HIS A 95 19.42 5.40 -1.03
N GLU A 96 18.92 4.71 -2.05
CA GLU A 96 18.82 5.25 -3.40
C GLU A 96 17.56 6.10 -3.57
N GLU A 97 17.73 7.36 -3.95
CA GLU A 97 16.64 8.20 -4.41
C GLU A 97 16.33 7.94 -5.90
N THR A 98 15.05 8.03 -6.25
CA THR A 98 14.57 8.03 -7.64
C THR A 98 15.24 9.16 -8.39
N ASN A 99 15.89 8.84 -9.51
CA ASN A 99 16.56 9.81 -10.38
C ASN A 99 15.61 10.98 -10.72
N VAL A 100 16.08 12.22 -10.54
CA VAL A 100 15.29 13.45 -10.72
C VAL A 100 14.65 13.61 -12.11
N ASN A 101 15.24 12.98 -13.13
CA ASN A 101 14.76 13.02 -14.51
C ASN A 101 13.69 11.96 -14.83
N LEU A 102 13.44 11.00 -13.92
CA LEU A 102 12.39 10.01 -14.11
C LEU A 102 11.02 10.60 -13.78
N TYR A 103 10.07 10.35 -14.68
CA TYR A 103 8.64 10.57 -14.44
C TYR A 103 8.11 9.56 -13.42
N TYR A 104 7.08 9.95 -12.67
CA TYR A 104 6.40 9.09 -11.70
C TYR A 104 5.91 7.76 -12.29
N PHE A 105 5.51 7.74 -13.57
CA PHE A 105 5.07 6.52 -14.25
C PHE A 105 6.22 5.60 -14.67
N SER A 106 7.47 6.05 -14.59
CA SER A 106 8.68 5.28 -14.87
C SER A 106 9.44 4.89 -13.60
N ASP A 107 8.95 5.26 -12.42
CA ASP A 107 9.63 4.91 -11.17
C ASP A 107 9.51 3.41 -10.88
N PHE A 108 10.54 2.85 -10.27
CA PHE A 108 10.54 1.47 -9.81
C PHE A 108 9.63 1.33 -8.58
N GLU A 109 8.98 0.19 -8.47
CA GLU A 109 8.34 -0.17 -7.21
C GLU A 109 9.39 -0.69 -6.22
N ARG A 110 9.22 -0.35 -4.94
CA ARG A 110 10.12 -0.68 -3.84
C ARG A 110 9.38 -1.50 -2.79
N HIS A 111 10.01 -2.55 -2.29
CA HIS A 111 9.41 -3.41 -1.26
C HIS A 111 9.22 -2.67 0.06
N ASN A 112 10.23 -1.90 0.48
CA ASN A 112 10.21 -1.15 1.73
C ASN A 112 9.12 -0.06 1.73
N ALA A 113 8.76 0.47 0.56
CA ALA A 113 7.67 1.44 0.42
C ALA A 113 6.30 0.84 0.77
N GLU A 114 6.01 -0.40 0.34
CA GLU A 114 4.75 -1.09 0.71
C GLU A 114 4.65 -1.35 2.21
N ILE A 115 5.76 -1.79 2.82
CA ILE A 115 5.82 -2.06 4.26
C ILE A 115 5.66 -0.74 5.03
N ALA A 116 6.40 0.29 4.64
CA ALA A 116 6.33 1.59 5.29
C ALA A 116 4.95 2.26 5.14
N ALA A 117 4.31 2.13 3.98
CA ALA A 117 2.96 2.64 3.78
C ALA A 117 1.98 1.98 4.77
N PHE A 118 1.99 0.65 4.91
CA PHE A 118 1.14 -0.05 5.88
C PHE A 118 1.34 0.46 7.32
N HIS A 119 2.59 0.64 7.74
CA HIS A 119 2.87 1.17 9.08
C HIS A 119 2.39 2.62 9.24
N LEU A 120 2.59 3.47 8.23
CA LEU A 120 2.15 4.87 8.24
C LEU A 120 0.62 4.99 8.26
N ASP A 121 -0.09 4.21 7.44
CA ASP A 121 -1.55 4.12 7.42
C ASP A 121 -2.11 3.72 8.80
N ARG A 122 -1.47 2.78 9.49
CA ARG A 122 -1.83 2.38 10.85
C ARG A 122 -1.56 3.50 11.88
N ILE A 123 -0.44 4.21 11.74
CA ILE A 123 -0.07 5.34 12.61
C ILE A 123 -1.07 6.48 12.44
N LEU A 124 -1.44 6.82 11.20
CA LEU A 124 -2.47 7.81 10.88
C LEU A 124 -3.88 7.35 11.28
N GLY A 125 -4.06 6.08 11.63
CA GLY A 125 -5.33 5.54 12.10
C GLY A 125 -6.33 5.24 10.99
N PHE A 126 -5.90 5.26 9.72
CA PHE A 126 -6.74 4.99 8.57
C PHE A 126 -7.16 3.52 8.50
N ARG A 127 -6.21 2.59 8.64
CA ARG A 127 -6.43 1.13 8.58
C ARG A 127 -7.06 0.69 7.26
N ARG A 128 -6.46 1.12 6.15
CA ARG A 128 -6.97 0.94 4.78
C ARG A 128 -6.00 0.23 3.84
N ILE A 129 -4.75 0.01 4.28
CA ILE A 129 -3.76 -0.83 3.58
C ILE A 129 -3.84 -2.26 4.13
N PRO A 130 -3.92 -3.31 3.30
CA PRO A 130 -3.80 -4.70 3.77
C PRO A 130 -2.49 -4.90 4.55
N PRO A 131 -2.44 -5.76 5.58
CA PRO A 131 -1.21 -6.09 6.29
C PRO A 131 -0.05 -6.44 5.35
N VAL A 132 1.08 -5.75 5.52
CA VAL A 132 2.32 -5.96 4.75
C VAL A 132 3.49 -6.16 5.71
N ILE A 133 4.32 -7.15 5.45
CA ILE A 133 5.55 -7.43 6.21
C ILE A 133 6.74 -7.65 5.30
N GLY A 134 7.94 -7.39 5.81
CA GLY A 134 9.19 -7.73 5.16
C GLY A 134 9.58 -9.20 5.39
N ARG A 135 10.16 -9.83 4.36
CA ARG A 135 10.75 -11.17 4.47
C ARG A 135 11.98 -11.34 3.59
N LEU A 136 12.96 -12.09 4.08
CA LEU A 136 14.07 -12.62 3.29
C LEU A 136 13.62 -13.92 2.61
N ILE A 137 13.60 -13.92 1.29
CA ILE A 137 13.19 -15.06 0.46
C ILE A 137 14.42 -15.76 -0.11
N ASN A 138 14.52 -17.07 0.10
CA ASN A 138 15.45 -17.91 -0.64
C ASN A 138 14.91 -18.13 -2.07
N VAL A 139 15.47 -17.42 -3.05
CA VAL A 139 14.94 -17.40 -4.42
C VAL A 139 14.97 -18.77 -5.11
N ILE A 140 15.79 -19.70 -4.62
CA ILE A 140 15.81 -21.09 -5.11
C ILE A 140 14.68 -21.88 -4.45
N LYS A 141 14.74 -22.04 -3.13
CA LYS A 141 13.84 -22.94 -2.39
C LYS A 141 12.40 -22.44 -2.29
N GLU A 142 12.20 -21.12 -2.26
CA GLU A 142 10.90 -20.50 -2.02
C GLU A 142 10.29 -19.85 -3.27
N ILE A 143 11.00 -19.89 -4.41
CA ILE A 143 10.45 -19.44 -5.70
C ILE A 143 10.71 -20.48 -6.80
N LYS A 144 11.98 -20.70 -7.18
CA LYS A 144 12.33 -21.53 -8.34
C LYS A 144 11.86 -22.98 -8.23
N GLU A 145 12.01 -23.59 -7.05
CA GLU A 145 11.66 -25.01 -6.83
C GLU A 145 10.16 -25.24 -6.60
N VAL A 146 9.43 -24.20 -6.16
CA VAL A 146 8.00 -24.29 -5.82
C VAL A 146 7.08 -23.67 -6.88
N THR A 147 7.64 -23.10 -7.95
CA THR A 147 6.82 -22.50 -9.01
C THR A 147 6.33 -23.53 -10.01
N THR A 148 5.04 -23.48 -10.33
CA THR A 148 4.44 -24.19 -11.47
C THR A 148 4.36 -23.30 -12.72
N ASP A 149 4.82 -22.05 -12.62
CA ASP A 149 4.80 -21.09 -13.72
C ASP A 149 6.04 -21.28 -14.61
N HIS A 150 5.84 -21.99 -15.72
CA HIS A 150 6.89 -22.26 -16.70
C HIS A 150 7.51 -20.98 -17.28
N LYS A 151 6.76 -19.87 -17.35
CA LYS A 151 7.34 -18.61 -17.83
C LYS A 151 8.31 -18.06 -16.80
N LEU A 152 7.87 -17.95 -15.54
CA LEU A 152 8.72 -17.47 -14.44
C LEU A 152 10.01 -18.29 -14.29
N VAL A 153 9.91 -19.62 -14.24
CA VAL A 153 11.08 -20.49 -14.00
C VAL A 153 12.18 -20.35 -15.06
N THR A 154 11.80 -20.09 -16.31
CA THR A 154 12.76 -19.91 -17.42
C THR A 154 13.56 -18.62 -17.36
N THR A 155 13.15 -17.67 -16.51
CA THR A 155 13.86 -16.39 -16.33
C THR A 155 14.99 -16.44 -15.30
N PHE A 156 15.19 -17.59 -14.64
CA PHE A 156 16.25 -17.75 -13.65
C PHE A 156 17.63 -17.96 -14.29
N PHE A 157 18.64 -17.27 -13.78
CA PHE A 157 20.03 -17.42 -14.21
C PHE A 157 21.00 -17.09 -13.06
N ASN A 158 22.28 -17.42 -13.24
CA ASN A 158 23.33 -16.98 -12.33
C ASN A 158 24.04 -15.76 -12.91
N SER A 159 24.17 -14.70 -12.12
CA SER A 159 24.95 -13.53 -12.48
C SER A 159 26.45 -13.86 -12.63
N PRO A 160 27.26 -12.98 -13.24
CA PRO A 160 28.72 -13.14 -13.34
C PRO A 160 29.44 -13.30 -11.99
N VAL A 161 28.83 -12.85 -10.89
CA VAL A 161 29.37 -12.97 -9.52
C VAL A 161 28.75 -14.12 -8.72
N GLY A 162 28.03 -15.03 -9.38
CA GLY A 162 27.48 -16.25 -8.76
C GLY A 162 26.17 -16.08 -8.00
N ASN A 163 25.60 -14.87 -7.94
CA ASN A 163 24.26 -14.66 -7.35
C ASN A 163 23.18 -15.27 -8.24
N THR A 164 22.14 -15.86 -7.64
CA THR A 164 20.96 -16.34 -8.36
C THR A 164 19.99 -15.19 -8.59
N CYS A 165 19.60 -14.99 -9.86
CA CYS A 165 18.76 -13.89 -10.31
C CYS A 165 17.55 -14.41 -11.09
N PHE A 166 16.50 -13.60 -11.17
CA PHE A 166 15.37 -13.80 -12.07
C PHE A 166 14.73 -12.45 -12.42
N HIS A 167 14.07 -12.37 -13.57
CA HIS A 167 13.43 -11.12 -14.01
C HIS A 167 11.92 -11.25 -14.25
N GLY A 168 11.39 -12.46 -14.41
CA GLY A 168 9.98 -12.68 -14.73
C GLY A 168 9.53 -12.03 -16.05
N HIS A 169 8.21 -11.81 -16.20
CA HIS A 169 7.56 -11.39 -17.44
C HIS A 169 6.51 -10.28 -17.19
N CYS A 170 6.94 -9.03 -17.15
CA CYS A 170 6.06 -7.87 -16.99
C CYS A 170 6.39 -6.82 -18.05
N SER A 171 5.54 -5.79 -18.18
CA SER A 171 5.75 -4.78 -19.22
C SER A 171 6.99 -3.92 -18.96
N TYR A 172 7.30 -3.60 -17.70
CA TYR A 172 8.35 -2.67 -17.31
C TYR A 172 9.41 -3.38 -16.46
N TYR A 173 10.67 -3.28 -16.86
CA TYR A 173 11.81 -3.72 -16.04
C TYR A 173 11.81 -5.21 -15.67
N CYS A 174 11.31 -6.06 -16.57
CA CYS A 174 11.41 -7.52 -16.52
C CYS A 174 12.30 -8.02 -17.67
N SER A 175 13.60 -7.71 -17.59
CA SER A 175 14.65 -8.17 -18.51
C SER A 175 15.91 -8.53 -17.73
N THR A 176 16.89 -9.15 -18.38
CA THR A 176 18.17 -9.52 -17.75
C THR A 176 18.88 -8.33 -17.10
N GLU A 177 18.81 -7.15 -17.72
CA GLU A 177 19.42 -5.90 -17.22
C GLU A 177 18.71 -5.34 -15.98
N HIS A 178 17.47 -5.77 -15.72
CA HIS A 178 16.65 -5.31 -14.60
C HIS A 178 16.24 -6.46 -13.66
N ALA A 179 16.97 -7.58 -13.73
CA ALA A 179 16.73 -8.74 -12.90
C ALA A 179 16.91 -8.42 -11.41
N VAL A 180 16.14 -9.11 -10.57
CA VAL A 180 16.34 -9.09 -9.12
C VAL A 180 17.20 -10.29 -8.73
N CYS A 181 18.16 -10.07 -7.84
CA CYS A 181 19.18 -11.05 -7.50
C CYS A 181 19.26 -11.25 -5.99
N GLY A 182 19.42 -12.50 -5.56
CA GLY A 182 19.79 -12.79 -4.18
C GLY A 182 21.22 -12.37 -3.84
N ARG A 183 21.56 -12.39 -2.55
CA ARG A 183 22.92 -12.15 -2.04
C ARG A 183 23.40 -13.31 -1.15
N PRO A 184 23.91 -14.42 -1.70
CA PRO A 184 23.83 -14.81 -3.12
C PRO A 184 22.46 -15.42 -3.50
N ILE A 185 21.70 -15.91 -2.54
CA ILE A 185 20.40 -16.59 -2.76
C ILE A 185 19.23 -15.96 -2.00
N LYS A 186 19.50 -15.16 -0.97
CA LYS A 186 18.45 -14.47 -0.20
C LYS A 186 18.16 -13.11 -0.84
N LEU A 187 16.89 -12.83 -1.08
CA LEU A 187 16.39 -11.57 -1.63
C LEU A 187 15.34 -11.00 -0.66
N GLU A 188 15.49 -9.73 -0.29
CA GLU A 188 14.46 -9.03 0.46
C GLU A 188 13.21 -8.80 -0.41
N GLY A 189 12.04 -8.80 0.21
CA GLY A 189 10.83 -8.27 -0.40
C GLY A 189 9.72 -8.06 0.60
N SER A 190 8.63 -7.49 0.12
CA SER A 190 7.42 -7.26 0.90
C SER A 190 6.39 -8.32 0.59
N LEU A 191 5.67 -8.78 1.60
CA LEU A 191 4.54 -9.69 1.51
C LEU A 191 3.29 -8.99 2.02
N ALA A 192 2.42 -8.60 1.09
CA ALA A 192 1.10 -8.08 1.42
C ALA A 192 0.09 -9.24 1.42
N VAL A 193 -0.69 -9.41 2.49
CA VAL A 193 -1.76 -10.42 2.50
C VAL A 193 -2.73 -10.17 1.34
N MET A 194 -3.12 -11.22 0.62
CA MET A 194 -4.12 -11.09 -0.44
C MET A 194 -5.48 -10.75 0.16
N LEU A 195 -6.18 -9.81 -0.47
CA LEU A 195 -7.60 -9.57 -0.19
C LEU A 195 -8.46 -10.76 -0.61
N PRO A 196 -9.71 -10.86 -0.13
CA PRO A 196 -10.61 -11.92 -0.58
C PRO A 196 -10.73 -11.93 -2.10
N ASP A 197 -10.88 -13.12 -2.66
CA ASP A 197 -11.03 -13.31 -4.09
C ASP A 197 -12.18 -12.46 -4.65
N LEU A 198 -12.02 -11.95 -5.86
CA LEU A 198 -13.03 -11.08 -6.49
C LEU A 198 -14.38 -11.78 -6.70
N SER A 199 -14.41 -13.12 -6.79
CA SER A 199 -15.65 -13.89 -6.84
C SER A 199 -16.42 -13.91 -5.51
N LEU A 200 -15.73 -13.70 -4.38
CA LEU A 200 -16.32 -13.68 -3.03
C LEU A 200 -16.61 -12.26 -2.56
N ALA A 201 -15.68 -11.33 -2.81
CA ALA A 201 -15.81 -9.92 -2.48
C ALA A 201 -15.40 -9.06 -3.68
N PRO A 202 -16.33 -8.83 -4.63
CA PRO A 202 -16.11 -7.93 -5.76
C PRO A 202 -15.64 -6.55 -5.29
N ARG A 203 -14.71 -5.97 -6.04
CA ARG A 203 -14.17 -4.64 -5.81
C ARG A 203 -14.34 -3.79 -7.05
N HIS A 204 -14.78 -2.56 -6.84
CA HIS A 204 -14.90 -1.57 -7.89
C HIS A 204 -13.64 -0.71 -7.94
N SER A 205 -13.03 -0.61 -9.12
CA SER A 205 -11.90 0.27 -9.38
C SER A 205 -12.38 1.63 -9.88
N TRP A 206 -12.06 2.68 -9.14
CA TRP A 206 -12.44 4.05 -9.44
C TRP A 206 -11.25 4.81 -10.00
N ARG A 207 -11.48 5.55 -11.09
CA ARG A 207 -10.50 6.52 -11.59
C ARG A 207 -10.43 7.71 -10.64
N SER A 208 -9.23 8.06 -10.19
CA SER A 208 -9.02 9.25 -9.36
C SER A 208 -9.37 10.53 -10.14
N PRO A 209 -10.08 11.52 -9.56
CA PRO A 209 -10.29 12.82 -10.19
C PRO A 209 -8.96 13.56 -10.40
N TRP A 210 -8.04 13.42 -9.43
CA TRP A 210 -6.68 13.96 -9.51
C TRP A 210 -5.68 12.99 -10.15
N ARG A 211 -6.17 12.08 -11.02
CA ARG A 211 -5.28 11.23 -11.82
C ARG A 211 -4.40 12.15 -12.69
N ARG A 212 -3.08 11.96 -12.62
CA ARG A 212 -2.11 12.63 -13.50
C ARG A 212 -2.32 12.25 -14.97
N SER A 213 -1.72 12.99 -15.89
CA SER A 213 -1.90 12.78 -17.33
C SER A 213 -1.30 11.47 -17.85
N TYR A 214 -0.26 10.93 -17.20
CA TYR A 214 0.62 9.88 -17.75
C TYR A 214 1.21 10.28 -19.11
N SER A 215 1.46 11.58 -19.27
CA SER A 215 2.06 12.18 -20.46
C SER A 215 3.30 12.98 -20.09
N ARG A 216 4.24 13.08 -21.03
CA ARG A 216 5.44 13.92 -20.91
C ARG A 216 5.18 15.37 -21.31
N THR A 217 4.07 15.64 -22.00
CA THR A 217 3.75 16.95 -22.56
C THR A 217 2.45 17.53 -22.04
N ASN A 218 1.49 16.66 -21.71
CA ASN A 218 0.15 17.11 -21.34
C ASN A 218 0.04 17.22 -19.83
N GLN A 219 -0.55 18.32 -19.36
CA GLN A 219 -0.98 18.49 -17.98
C GLN A 219 -2.41 17.97 -17.82
N ALA A 220 -2.76 17.52 -16.62
CA ALA A 220 -4.14 17.22 -16.25
C ALA A 220 -4.91 18.51 -15.93
N GLU A 221 -6.23 18.49 -16.07
CA GLU A 221 -7.07 19.68 -15.83
C GLU A 221 -6.89 20.26 -14.41
N TRP A 222 -6.78 19.40 -13.41
CA TRP A 222 -6.56 19.81 -12.02
C TRP A 222 -5.19 20.47 -11.78
N GLU A 223 -4.21 20.28 -12.68
CA GLU A 223 -2.89 20.92 -12.58
C GLU A 223 -2.92 22.38 -13.08
N THR A 224 -3.92 22.75 -13.91
CA THR A 224 -4.02 24.09 -14.52
C THR A 224 -5.23 24.89 -14.05
N ASN A 225 -6.23 24.24 -13.45
CA ASN A 225 -7.44 24.87 -12.91
C ASN A 225 -7.45 24.83 -11.38
N SER A 226 -7.29 25.99 -10.73
CA SER A 226 -7.33 26.11 -9.26
C SER A 226 -8.70 25.75 -8.66
N ASN A 227 -9.79 25.92 -9.43
CA ASN A 227 -11.16 25.68 -8.99
C ASN A 227 -11.66 24.29 -9.40
N TYR A 228 -10.76 23.39 -9.81
CA TYR A 228 -11.13 22.05 -10.28
C TYR A 228 -12.01 21.27 -9.29
N CYS A 229 -11.75 21.43 -7.98
CA CYS A 229 -12.53 20.72 -6.96
C CYS A 229 -14.00 21.16 -6.90
N ASP A 230 -14.37 22.35 -7.36
CA ASP A 230 -15.77 22.79 -7.34
C ASP A 230 -16.64 21.93 -8.26
N THR A 231 -16.08 21.51 -9.41
CA THR A 231 -16.70 20.53 -10.30
C THR A 231 -16.74 19.15 -9.66
N VAL A 232 -15.65 18.73 -9.00
CA VAL A 232 -15.58 17.42 -8.32
C VAL A 232 -16.64 17.32 -7.23
N LYS A 233 -16.83 18.36 -6.41
CA LYS A 233 -17.85 18.45 -5.36
C LYS A 233 -19.29 18.30 -5.87
N GLN A 234 -19.53 18.48 -7.17
CA GLN A 234 -20.85 18.31 -7.80
C GLN A 234 -20.98 16.98 -8.56
N THR A 235 -19.91 16.19 -8.64
CA THR A 235 -19.84 14.98 -9.46
C THR A 235 -19.99 13.74 -8.58
N PRO A 236 -20.98 12.86 -8.83
CA PRO A 236 -21.05 11.57 -8.15
C PRO A 236 -19.79 10.72 -8.38
N PRO A 237 -19.30 9.98 -7.37
CA PRO A 237 -19.84 9.83 -6.00
C PRO A 237 -19.28 10.85 -4.98
N TYR A 238 -18.63 11.92 -5.41
CA TYR A 238 -17.95 12.89 -4.53
C TYR A 238 -18.87 13.98 -3.98
N ASP A 239 -20.08 14.10 -4.53
CA ASP A 239 -21.10 15.07 -4.16
C ASP A 239 -21.81 14.74 -2.83
N ARG A 240 -21.64 13.52 -2.32
CA ARG A 240 -22.34 13.01 -1.13
C ARG A 240 -21.46 12.09 -0.29
N GLY A 241 -21.89 11.87 0.95
CA GLY A 241 -21.25 10.95 1.87
C GLY A 241 -19.82 11.35 2.21
N THR A 242 -18.95 10.37 2.42
CA THR A 242 -17.57 10.60 2.87
C THR A 242 -16.54 10.59 1.75
N ARG A 243 -16.96 10.32 0.50
CA ARG A 243 -16.03 9.98 -0.57
C ARG A 243 -14.98 11.06 -0.85
N LEU A 244 -15.37 12.34 -0.82
CA LEU A 244 -14.43 13.44 -1.05
C LEU A 244 -13.35 13.48 0.04
N VAL A 245 -13.75 13.43 1.31
CA VAL A 245 -12.79 13.45 2.43
C VAL A 245 -11.97 12.17 2.53
N ASP A 246 -12.47 11.06 1.98
CA ASP A 246 -11.68 9.85 1.77
C ASP A 246 -10.55 10.01 0.76
N VAL A 247 -10.81 10.68 -0.37
CA VAL A 247 -9.75 10.99 -1.35
C VAL A 247 -8.73 11.93 -0.73
N ILE A 248 -9.17 12.88 0.11
CA ILE A 248 -8.25 13.82 0.77
C ILE A 248 -7.36 13.10 1.80
N ASP A 249 -7.90 12.21 2.63
CA ASP A 249 -7.10 11.37 3.53
C ASP A 249 -6.05 10.55 2.76
N MET A 250 -6.44 9.95 1.64
CA MET A 250 -5.53 9.22 0.76
C MET A 250 -4.45 10.13 0.16
N SER A 251 -4.81 11.37 -0.22
CA SER A 251 -3.84 12.36 -0.72
C SER A 251 -2.85 12.84 0.34
N ILE A 252 -3.29 12.95 1.61
CA ILE A 252 -2.41 13.25 2.74
C ILE A 252 -1.42 12.10 2.96
N LEU A 253 -1.89 10.85 2.95
CA LEU A 253 -1.02 9.68 3.02
C LEU A 253 0.00 9.70 1.87
N ASP A 254 -0.49 9.83 0.64
CA ASP A 254 0.34 9.85 -0.57
C ASP A 254 1.37 10.98 -0.53
N PHE A 255 1.03 12.18 -0.04
CA PHE A 255 1.99 13.28 0.08
C PHE A 255 3.06 13.00 1.12
N LEU A 256 2.69 12.53 2.32
CA LEU A 256 3.65 12.19 3.37
C LEU A 256 4.69 11.18 2.87
N MET A 257 4.25 10.19 2.09
CA MET A 257 5.13 9.18 1.51
C MET A 257 5.66 9.53 0.11
N SER A 258 5.32 10.68 -0.46
CA SER A 258 5.70 11.11 -1.82
C SER A 258 5.31 10.11 -2.93
N ASN A 259 4.12 9.52 -2.82
CA ASN A 259 3.55 8.67 -3.86
C ASN A 259 2.77 9.50 -4.88
N MET A 260 3.32 9.62 -6.09
CA MET A 260 2.69 10.37 -7.19
C MET A 260 1.79 9.51 -8.08
N ASP A 261 1.72 8.20 -7.87
CA ASP A 261 1.14 7.25 -8.82
C ASP A 261 -0.29 6.80 -8.47
N ARG A 262 -1.02 7.60 -7.68
CA ARG A 262 -2.41 7.33 -7.30
C ARG A 262 -3.39 7.60 -8.44
N HIS A 263 -3.35 6.77 -9.49
CA HIS A 263 -4.24 6.91 -10.64
C HIS A 263 -5.66 6.37 -10.39
N HIS A 264 -5.77 5.36 -9.54
CA HIS A 264 -7.03 4.69 -9.20
C HIS A 264 -7.06 4.38 -7.70
N TYR A 265 -8.25 4.08 -7.20
CA TYR A 265 -8.47 3.51 -5.88
C TYR A 265 -9.58 2.45 -5.96
N GLU A 266 -9.63 1.55 -4.98
CA GLU A 266 -10.64 0.48 -4.95
C GLU A 266 -11.60 0.64 -3.76
N THR A 267 -12.81 0.12 -3.92
CA THR A 267 -13.79 -0.06 -2.83
C THR A 267 -14.41 -1.45 -2.92
N PHE A 268 -14.84 -2.02 -1.79
CA PHE A 268 -15.67 -3.23 -1.80
C PHE A 268 -17.09 -2.90 -2.27
N GLU A 269 -17.56 -3.56 -3.33
CA GLU A 269 -18.87 -3.28 -3.93
C GLU A 269 -20.02 -3.49 -2.96
N LYS A 270 -19.90 -4.51 -2.10
CA LYS A 270 -20.91 -4.87 -1.08
C LYS A 270 -21.29 -3.71 -0.17
N PHE A 271 -20.38 -2.76 0.07
CA PHE A 271 -20.65 -1.63 0.95
C PHE A 271 -21.19 -0.39 0.22
N GLY A 272 -21.25 -0.40 -1.11
CA GLY A 272 -21.72 0.73 -1.90
C GLY A 272 -20.78 1.94 -1.83
N ASN A 273 -21.34 3.14 -1.90
CA ASN A 273 -20.53 4.37 -1.92
C ASN A 273 -20.00 4.78 -0.55
N ASP A 274 -20.73 4.45 0.52
CA ASP A 274 -20.40 4.76 1.92
C ASP A 274 -19.51 3.66 2.52
N THR A 275 -18.24 3.70 2.11
CA THR A 275 -17.19 2.77 2.52
C THR A 275 -15.83 3.47 2.41
N PHE A 276 -14.84 2.95 3.14
CA PHE A 276 -13.46 3.41 3.01
C PHE A 276 -12.85 3.05 1.64
N LEU A 277 -11.83 3.81 1.23
CA LEU A 277 -11.02 3.51 0.05
C LEU A 277 -9.88 2.57 0.40
N ILE A 278 -9.65 1.54 -0.40
CA ILE A 278 -8.54 0.62 -0.20
C ILE A 278 -7.26 1.27 -0.77
N HIS A 279 -6.26 1.45 0.09
CA HIS A 279 -5.00 2.11 -0.25
C HIS A 279 -3.98 1.10 -0.81
N LEU A 280 -4.20 0.59 -2.03
CA LEU A 280 -3.32 -0.41 -2.69
C LEU A 280 -2.14 0.22 -3.45
N ASP A 281 -1.18 -0.59 -3.89
CA ASP A 281 -0.07 -0.16 -4.78
C ASP A 281 0.70 1.07 -4.30
N ASN A 282 1.37 0.95 -3.14
CA ASN A 282 2.18 2.00 -2.55
C ASN A 282 3.68 1.86 -2.90
N GLY A 283 4.03 0.96 -3.82
CA GLY A 283 5.41 0.65 -4.18
C GLY A 283 6.21 1.82 -4.75
N ARG A 284 5.55 2.87 -5.27
CA ARG A 284 6.20 4.10 -5.76
C ARG A 284 6.30 5.21 -4.71
N ALA A 285 5.97 4.90 -3.46
CA ALA A 285 6.25 5.78 -2.34
C ALA A 285 7.73 5.75 -1.96
N PHE A 286 8.14 6.73 -1.15
CA PHE A 286 9.49 6.87 -0.60
C PHE A 286 10.59 6.85 -1.66
N GLY A 287 10.31 7.35 -2.87
CA GLY A 287 11.29 7.47 -3.94
C GLY A 287 12.29 8.61 -3.70
N ARG A 288 11.87 9.71 -3.07
CA ARG A 288 12.76 10.85 -2.76
C ARG A 288 12.51 11.36 -1.35
N HIS A 289 13.56 11.56 -0.57
CA HIS A 289 13.48 12.24 0.74
C HIS A 289 13.93 13.70 0.65
N SER A 290 14.76 14.04 -0.34
CA SER A 290 15.31 15.39 -0.54
C SER A 290 14.31 16.35 -1.19
N LYS A 291 13.25 15.85 -1.81
CA LYS A 291 12.23 16.64 -2.50
C LYS A 291 10.82 16.24 -2.05
N ASP A 292 10.01 17.26 -1.78
CA ASP A 292 8.58 17.12 -1.56
C ASP A 292 7.84 17.51 -2.84
N GLU A 293 6.69 16.89 -3.10
CA GLU A 293 5.91 17.10 -4.32
C GLU A 293 4.54 17.70 -3.97
N PRO A 294 4.42 19.05 -3.91
CA PRO A 294 3.20 19.72 -3.45
C PRO A 294 1.97 19.38 -4.27
N SER A 295 2.13 19.01 -5.54
CA SER A 295 1.00 18.66 -6.41
C SER A 295 0.21 17.42 -5.92
N ILE A 296 0.78 16.58 -5.05
CA ILE A 296 0.05 15.46 -4.42
C ILE A 296 -1.03 15.99 -3.46
N LEU A 297 -0.83 17.15 -2.82
CA LEU A 297 -1.81 17.77 -1.92
C LEU A 297 -2.88 18.59 -2.66
N ALA A 298 -2.92 18.58 -3.99
CA ALA A 298 -3.94 19.29 -4.75
C ALA A 298 -5.39 19.01 -4.28
N PRO A 299 -5.80 17.78 -3.92
CA PRO A 299 -7.14 17.55 -3.36
C PRO A 299 -7.40 18.32 -2.07
N LEU A 300 -6.44 18.34 -1.14
CA LEU A 300 -6.57 19.09 0.11
C LEU A 300 -6.67 20.59 -0.15
N VAL A 301 -5.73 21.13 -0.94
CA VAL A 301 -5.61 22.57 -1.22
C VAL A 301 -6.80 23.11 -2.02
N GLN A 302 -7.24 22.38 -3.05
CA GLN A 302 -8.35 22.83 -3.91
C GLN A 302 -9.71 22.65 -3.25
N CYS A 303 -9.89 21.58 -2.47
CA CYS A 303 -11.20 21.31 -1.86
C CYS A 303 -11.38 22.01 -0.53
N CYS A 304 -10.29 22.32 0.19
CA CYS A 304 -10.27 22.80 1.55
C CYS A 304 -11.22 22.03 2.46
N ARG A 305 -11.05 20.70 2.50
CA ARG A 305 -11.85 19.79 3.34
C ARG A 305 -10.95 18.79 4.05
N VAL A 306 -11.21 18.50 5.32
CA VAL A 306 -10.46 17.48 6.09
C VAL A 306 -11.36 16.87 7.15
N ARG A 307 -11.17 15.58 7.48
CA ARG A 307 -11.85 14.96 8.62
C ARG A 307 -11.34 15.51 9.93
N ARG A 308 -12.24 15.68 10.90
CA ARG A 308 -11.87 16.05 12.28
C ARG A 308 -10.94 15.01 12.89
N SER A 309 -11.22 13.71 12.71
CA SER A 309 -10.35 12.62 13.20
C SER A 309 -8.94 12.68 12.61
N THR A 310 -8.80 12.89 11.30
CA THR A 310 -7.52 13.07 10.60
C THR A 310 -6.77 14.29 11.14
N LEU A 311 -7.43 15.45 11.22
CA LEU A 311 -6.81 16.68 11.72
C LEU A 311 -6.27 16.52 13.16
N LEU A 312 -7.06 15.93 14.05
CA LEU A 312 -6.64 15.67 15.44
C LEU A 312 -5.44 14.73 15.50
N ARG A 313 -5.42 13.71 14.63
CA ARG A 313 -4.29 12.77 14.55
C ARG A 313 -3.02 13.43 14.03
N LEU A 314 -3.11 14.25 12.99
CA LEU A 314 -1.98 14.99 12.43
C LEU A 314 -1.41 15.97 13.47
N ARG A 315 -2.27 16.71 14.19
CA ARG A 315 -1.87 17.57 15.31
C ARG A 315 -1.16 16.81 16.42
N LEU A 316 -1.65 15.62 16.78
CA LEU A 316 -0.98 14.79 17.78
C LEU A 316 0.43 14.41 17.30
N LEU A 317 0.56 13.96 16.05
CA LEU A 317 1.81 13.50 15.45
C LEU A 317 2.83 14.63 15.18
N SER A 318 2.40 15.90 15.23
CA SER A 318 3.29 17.06 15.16
C SER A 318 3.85 17.47 16.53
N LEU A 319 3.37 16.89 17.63
CA LEU A 319 3.88 17.20 18.97
C LEU A 319 5.18 16.45 19.26
N PRO A 320 6.15 17.04 19.98
CA PRO A 320 7.42 16.39 20.29
C PRO A 320 7.31 14.98 20.93
N PRO A 321 6.38 14.70 21.86
CA PRO A 321 6.26 13.36 22.45
C PRO A 321 5.74 12.27 21.49
N TYR A 322 5.12 12.66 20.37
CA TYR A 322 4.48 11.76 19.41
C TYR A 322 4.94 12.00 17.98
N ARG A 323 6.12 12.63 17.83
CA ARG A 323 6.69 13.05 16.56
C ARG A 323 6.59 11.92 15.52
N LEU A 324 6.06 12.23 14.35
CA LEU A 324 5.74 11.22 13.31
C LEU A 324 6.94 10.33 12.98
N SER A 325 8.12 10.91 12.78
CA SER A 325 9.35 10.15 12.52
C SER A 325 9.69 9.13 13.61
N ASP A 326 9.55 9.50 14.89
CA ASP A 326 9.86 8.63 16.03
C ASP A 326 8.86 7.49 16.16
N VAL A 327 7.57 7.78 16.02
CA VAL A 327 6.52 6.76 16.02
C VAL A 327 6.68 5.81 14.83
N MET A 328 7.04 6.35 13.67
CA MET A 328 7.30 5.55 12.47
C MET A 328 8.52 4.63 12.65
N ARG A 329 9.64 5.16 13.19
CA ARG A 329 10.84 4.38 13.50
C ARG A 329 10.53 3.22 14.46
N ALA A 330 9.81 3.50 15.55
CA ALA A 330 9.43 2.51 16.54
C ALA A 330 8.42 1.47 16.01
N SER A 331 7.58 1.86 15.05
CA SER A 331 6.64 0.95 14.39
C SER A 331 7.37 0.01 13.43
N LEU A 332 8.27 0.56 12.60
CA LEU A 332 9.04 -0.19 11.60
C LEU A 332 10.08 -1.13 12.21
N SER A 333 10.62 -0.83 13.39
CA SER A 333 11.59 -1.70 14.08
C SER A 333 11.01 -3.05 14.50
N ARG A 334 9.68 -3.22 14.40
CA ARG A 334 8.99 -4.49 14.68
C ARG A 334 8.84 -5.37 13.44
N ASP A 335 9.18 -4.87 12.25
CA ASP A 335 9.16 -5.68 11.03
C ASP A 335 10.38 -6.62 10.98
N PRO A 336 10.25 -7.88 10.51
CA PRO A 336 11.38 -8.81 10.45
C PRO A 336 12.59 -8.30 9.66
N LEU A 337 12.41 -7.47 8.63
CA LEU A 337 13.53 -6.91 7.87
C LEU A 337 14.31 -5.83 8.62
N ALA A 338 13.83 -5.38 9.78
CA ALA A 338 14.56 -4.46 10.65
C ALA A 338 15.85 -5.09 11.20
N GLU A 339 15.92 -6.43 11.34
CA GLU A 339 17.13 -7.15 11.74
C GLU A 339 18.23 -7.09 10.67
N VAL A 340 17.86 -6.89 9.40
CA VAL A 340 18.80 -6.76 8.28
C VAL A 340 19.31 -5.32 8.18
N ALA A 341 18.38 -4.36 8.19
CA ALA A 341 18.66 -2.93 8.16
C ALA A 341 17.37 -2.13 8.50
N PRO A 342 17.46 -0.83 8.80
CA PRO A 342 16.27 0.05 8.90
C PRO A 342 15.49 0.13 7.58
N LEU A 343 14.16 -0.06 7.60
CA LEU A 343 13.30 -0.07 6.38
C LEU A 343 13.26 1.29 5.66
N LEU A 344 13.27 2.37 6.44
CA LEU A 344 13.43 3.73 5.95
C LEU A 344 14.73 4.30 6.53
N THR A 345 15.42 5.11 5.73
CA THR A 345 16.59 5.85 6.18
C THR A 345 16.18 7.05 7.04
N GLU A 346 17.10 7.55 7.87
CA GLU A 346 16.85 8.75 8.69
C GLU A 346 16.42 10.00 7.88
N PRO A 347 16.95 10.24 6.66
CA PRO A 347 16.42 11.28 5.78
C PRO A 347 14.94 11.10 5.41
N HIS A 348 14.47 9.88 5.13
CA HIS A 348 13.05 9.62 4.88
C HIS A 348 12.19 9.86 6.12
N LEU A 349 12.66 9.47 7.30
CA LEU A 349 11.96 9.72 8.55
C LEU A 349 11.86 11.24 8.82
N SER A 350 12.95 11.98 8.62
CA SER A 350 12.94 13.44 8.76
C SER A 350 12.05 14.13 7.73
N ALA A 351 11.98 13.60 6.51
CA ALA A 351 11.08 14.11 5.47
C ALA A 351 9.59 13.93 5.85
N LEU A 352 9.22 12.89 6.60
CA LEU A 352 7.85 12.73 7.09
C LEU A 352 7.42 13.89 7.99
N ASP A 353 8.30 14.35 8.89
CA ASP A 353 7.98 15.49 9.77
C ASP A 353 7.83 16.79 8.99
N ARG A 354 8.77 17.07 8.06
CA ARG A 354 8.72 18.25 7.19
C ARG A 354 7.45 18.27 6.34
N ARG A 355 7.06 17.12 5.79
CA ARG A 355 5.81 16.98 5.02
C ARG A 355 4.60 17.12 5.92
N LEU A 356 4.61 16.59 7.14
CA LEU A 356 3.53 16.77 8.09
C LEU A 356 3.30 18.26 8.39
N GLU A 357 4.37 19.03 8.60
CA GLU A 357 4.30 20.48 8.76
C GLU A 357 3.64 21.16 7.55
N THR A 358 4.00 20.74 6.33
CA THR A 358 3.38 21.24 5.10
C THR A 358 1.87 20.93 5.02
N VAL A 359 1.46 19.72 5.42
CA VAL A 359 0.03 19.35 5.49
C VAL A 359 -0.70 20.21 6.52
N MET A 360 -0.10 20.42 7.70
CA MET A 360 -0.68 21.24 8.76
C MET A 360 -0.84 22.69 8.31
N GLN A 361 0.16 23.24 7.60
CA GLN A 361 0.08 24.58 7.04
C GLN A 361 -1.02 24.70 5.99
N ALA A 362 -1.14 23.74 5.07
CA ALA A 362 -2.20 23.74 4.06
C ALA A 362 -3.61 23.73 4.69
N ILE A 363 -3.81 22.97 5.78
CA ILE A 363 -5.07 22.97 6.52
C ILE A 363 -5.29 24.33 7.21
N GLN A 364 -4.25 24.91 7.80
CA GLN A 364 -4.32 26.21 8.46
C GLN A 364 -4.68 27.34 7.47
N ASP A 365 -4.11 27.32 6.28
CA ASP A 365 -4.44 28.27 5.20
C ASP A 365 -5.90 28.14 4.78
N CYS A 366 -6.41 26.91 4.60
CA CYS A 366 -7.83 26.68 4.35
C CYS A 366 -8.73 27.22 5.47
N LEU A 367 -8.37 27.00 6.75
CA LEU A 367 -9.14 27.53 7.88
C LEU A 367 -9.17 29.06 7.93
N GLN A 368 -8.12 29.74 7.47
CA GLN A 368 -8.06 31.20 7.41
C GLN A 368 -8.85 31.78 6.23
N GLN A 369 -8.99 31.03 5.13
CA GLN A 369 -9.72 31.46 3.94
C GLN A 369 -11.25 31.33 4.07
N HIS A 370 -11.73 30.52 5.01
CA HIS A 370 -13.15 30.24 5.21
C HIS A 370 -13.70 30.87 6.50
N GLN A 371 -14.91 31.43 6.43
CA GLN A 371 -15.55 32.08 7.59
C GLN A 371 -15.93 31.09 8.70
N HIS A 372 -16.41 29.90 8.31
CA HIS A 372 -16.82 28.87 9.25
C HIS A 372 -15.89 27.67 9.18
N HIS A 373 -15.37 27.24 10.34
CA HIS A 373 -14.52 26.04 10.40
C HIS A 373 -15.24 24.78 9.89
N SER A 374 -16.58 24.73 9.98
CA SER A 374 -17.39 23.63 9.44
C SER A 374 -17.32 23.49 7.92
N ASP A 375 -16.93 24.55 7.21
CA ASP A 375 -16.75 24.50 5.76
C ASP A 375 -15.50 23.70 5.39
N VAL A 376 -14.54 23.62 6.31
CA VAL A 376 -13.25 22.93 6.14
C VAL A 376 -13.24 21.59 6.88
N ILE A 377 -13.69 21.58 8.13
CA ILE A 377 -13.66 20.41 9.01
C ILE A 377 -14.97 19.63 8.84
N TYR A 378 -14.87 18.46 8.22
CA TYR A 378 -15.93 17.47 8.23
C TYR A 378 -15.91 16.71 9.56
N ASP A 379 -16.95 16.89 10.37
CA ASP A 379 -17.05 16.22 11.67
C ASP A 379 -17.51 14.77 11.51
N ASP A 380 -16.56 13.86 11.70
CA ASP A 380 -16.75 12.41 11.66
C ASP A 380 -16.70 11.77 13.05
N ILE A 381 -16.54 12.57 14.10
CA ILE A 381 -16.57 12.14 15.49
C ILE A 381 -17.93 12.56 16.05
N MET A 382 -18.87 11.63 16.15
CA MET A 382 -20.07 11.91 16.92
C MET A 382 -19.68 12.08 18.39
N ASP A 383 -19.94 13.26 18.95
CA ASP A 383 -19.89 13.43 20.40
C ASP A 383 -20.90 12.43 20.99
N TYR A 384 -20.41 11.46 21.75
CA TYR A 384 -21.32 10.67 22.59
C TYR A 384 -22.08 11.67 23.46
N PRO A 385 -23.43 11.66 23.46
CA PRO A 385 -24.17 12.42 24.45
C PRO A 385 -23.60 12.03 25.81
N GLN A 386 -23.13 13.02 26.59
CA GLN A 386 -22.75 12.78 27.97
C GLN A 386 -23.97 12.15 28.64
N ALA A 387 -23.82 10.88 29.02
CA ALA A 387 -24.84 10.13 29.75
C ALA A 387 -25.06 10.73 31.14
#